data_AF-A0A919YIT6-F1
#
_entry.id   AF-A0A919YIT6-F1
#
_cell.length_a   1.000
_cell.length_b   1.000
_cell.length_c   1.000
_cell.angle_alpha   90.00
_cell.angle_beta   90.00
_cell.angle_gamma   90.00
#
_symmetry.space_group_name_H-M   'P 1'
#
loop_
_entity.id
_entity.type
_entity.pdbx_description
1 polymer ?
#
loop_
_entity_poly.entity_id
_entity_poly.type
_entity_poly.pdbx_seq_one_letter_code
_entity_poly.pdbx_strand_id
1 'polypeptide(L)'
;MEHSINDIDNASHMLGVLKIEVGENILSSIFQERLSNTQGHYYLIDRNNQIISALDGFIGIQMDADFIDKYPLREQRGSFTATYNARNYQGTYYKLPQEEWLLLGLEPLDVMLQGNTAIRNVLLIAVIVIVLIFLIAITLFSARILGPLGKLRSLMRKIENEDFNVQFPVKGNDEIALLGQSLNNCPSA
;
A
#
# COMPACT_ATOMS: atom_id res chain seq x y z
N MET A 1 -6.35 29.40 27.09
CA MET A 1 -5.54 28.88 28.21
C MET A 1 -5.42 29.96 29.26
N GLU A 2 -5.53 29.58 30.54
CA GLU A 2 -5.46 30.49 31.68
C GLU A 2 -4.25 30.13 32.54
N HIS A 3 -3.33 31.08 32.72
CA HIS A 3 -2.19 30.92 33.61
C HIS A 3 -2.30 31.92 34.77
N SER A 4 -2.13 31.43 36.00
CA SER A 4 -2.11 32.27 37.19
C SER A 4 -0.80 33.04 37.26
N ILE A 5 -0.88 34.36 37.39
CA ILE A 5 0.27 35.19 37.74
C ILE A 5 0.29 35.30 39.26
N ASN A 6 1.30 34.70 39.87
CA ASN A 6 1.48 34.72 41.31
C ASN A 6 2.57 35.73 41.69
N ASP A 7 2.45 36.28 42.89
CA ASP A 7 3.45 37.17 43.46
C ASP A 7 4.82 36.48 43.56
N ILE A 8 5.89 37.18 43.17
CA ILE A 8 7.27 36.68 43.21
C ILE A 8 7.73 36.44 44.65
N ASP A 9 7.23 37.22 45.60
CA ASP A 9 7.61 37.12 47.01
C ASP A 9 6.67 36.17 47.79
N ASN A 10 5.51 35.83 47.22
CA ASN A 10 4.60 34.85 47.79
C ASN A 10 3.76 34.13 46.73
N ALA A 11 4.23 32.95 46.31
CA ALA A 11 3.60 32.12 45.27
C ALA A 11 2.16 31.64 45.58
N SER A 12 1.66 31.85 46.80
CA SER A 12 0.28 31.54 47.21
C SER A 12 -0.69 32.72 47.09
N HIS A 13 -0.18 33.92 46.76
CA HIS A 13 -1.01 35.10 46.51
C HIS A 13 -1.20 35.29 45.00
N MET A 14 -2.42 35.01 44.53
CA MET A 14 -2.81 35.16 43.13
C MET A 14 -3.02 36.64 42.79
N LEU A 15 -2.22 37.18 41.89
CA LEU A 15 -2.30 38.59 41.47
C LEU A 15 -3.23 38.79 40.27
N GLY A 16 -3.48 37.74 39.49
CA GLY A 16 -4.40 37.76 38.36
C GLY A 16 -4.30 36.53 37.47
N VAL A 17 -5.15 36.48 36.43
CA VAL A 17 -5.13 35.45 35.39
C VAL A 17 -4.68 36.07 34.08
N LEU A 18 -3.67 35.47 33.45
CA LEU A 18 -3.37 35.72 32.05
C LEU A 18 -4.24 34.79 31.19
N LYS A 19 -5.21 35.37 30.50
CA LYS A 19 -6.01 34.67 29.50
C LYS A 19 -5.44 34.95 28.12
N ILE A 20 -4.97 33.91 27.44
CA ILE A 20 -4.58 33.98 26.03
C ILE A 20 -5.74 33.44 25.20
N GLU A 21 -6.27 34.29 24.34
CA GLU A 21 -7.32 33.96 23.38
C GLU A 21 -6.70 33.83 21.99
N VAL A 22 -6.75 32.61 21.46
CA VAL A 22 -6.29 32.29 20.11
C VAL A 22 -7.53 32.14 19.25
N GLY A 23 -7.65 32.97 18.22
CA GLY A 23 -8.74 32.87 17.27
C GLY A 23 -8.64 31.58 16.45
N GLU A 24 -9.80 30.99 16.12
CA GLU A 24 -9.90 29.79 15.29
C GLU A 24 -9.20 30.00 13.93
N ASN A 25 -9.29 31.21 13.37
CA ASN A 25 -8.65 31.60 12.13
C ASN A 25 -7.13 31.36 12.08
N ILE A 26 -6.46 31.39 13.24
CA ILE A 26 -5.02 31.09 13.35
C ILE A 26 -4.79 29.57 13.34
N LEU A 27 -5.69 28.79 13.93
CA LEU A 27 -5.61 27.33 13.92
C LEU A 27 -5.95 26.77 12.54
N SER A 28 -7.02 27.25 11.91
CA SER A 28 -7.40 26.84 10.55
C SER A 28 -6.36 27.23 9.52
N SER A 29 -5.68 28.37 9.66
CA SER A 29 -4.59 28.75 8.74
C SER A 29 -3.39 27.81 8.82
N ILE A 30 -3.03 27.32 10.01
CA ILE A 30 -1.96 26.31 10.19
C ILE A 30 -2.35 25.00 9.50
N PHE A 31 -3.60 24.56 9.66
CA PHE A 31 -4.09 23.37 8.97
C PHE A 31 -4.10 23.56 7.45
N GLN A 32 -4.58 24.70 6.95
CA GLN A 32 -4.56 25.00 5.53
C GLN A 32 -3.13 25.03 4.98
N GLU A 33 -2.20 25.76 5.60
CA GLU A 33 -0.82 25.86 5.09
C GLU A 33 -0.13 24.50 4.99
N ARG A 34 -0.34 23.62 5.99
CA ARG A 34 0.33 22.32 6.06
C ARG A 34 -0.37 21.21 5.30
N LEU A 35 -1.71 21.28 5.17
CA LEU A 35 -2.55 20.16 4.75
C LEU A 35 -3.42 20.48 3.53
N SER A 36 -3.35 21.68 2.92
CA SER A 36 -4.13 22.03 1.72
C SER A 36 -3.94 21.08 0.53
N ASN A 37 -2.81 20.38 0.47
CA ASN A 37 -2.52 19.42 -0.60
C ASN A 37 -3.09 18.02 -0.31
N THR A 38 -3.64 17.78 0.87
CA THR A 38 -4.30 16.53 1.20
C THR A 38 -5.81 16.71 1.04
N GLN A 39 -6.51 15.68 0.56
CA GLN A 39 -7.98 15.66 0.60
C GLN A 39 -8.48 15.05 1.92
N GLY A 40 -7.66 15.17 2.97
CA GLY A 40 -7.95 14.69 4.30
C GLY A 40 -8.77 15.69 5.08
N HIS A 41 -9.59 15.19 6.00
CA HIS A 41 -10.33 16.00 6.95
C HIS A 41 -9.60 15.98 8.28
N TYR A 42 -9.26 17.15 8.83
CA TYR A 42 -8.56 17.25 10.10
C TYR A 42 -9.40 18.06 11.08
N TYR A 43 -9.53 17.51 12.28
CA TYR A 43 -10.37 18.02 13.35
C TYR A 43 -9.57 18.14 14.63
N LEU A 44 -9.74 19.24 15.34
CA LEU A 44 -9.35 19.38 16.73
C LEU A 44 -10.60 19.27 17.59
N ILE A 45 -10.65 18.24 18.43
CA ILE A 45 -11.83 17.85 19.19
C ILE A 45 -11.55 18.04 20.68
N ASP A 46 -12.50 18.60 21.41
CA ASP A 46 -12.42 18.80 22.86
C ASP A 46 -12.80 17.53 23.66
N ARG A 47 -12.78 17.65 24.99
CA ARG A 47 -13.18 16.57 25.93
C ARG A 47 -14.63 16.12 25.80
N ASN A 48 -15.50 16.97 25.27
CA ASN A 48 -16.94 16.74 25.12
C ASN A 48 -17.30 16.24 23.71
N ASN A 49 -16.31 15.84 22.91
CA ASN A 49 -16.43 15.48 21.50
C ASN A 49 -16.89 16.64 20.59
N GLN A 50 -16.71 17.89 21.01
CA GLN A 50 -17.00 19.07 20.19
C GLN A 50 -15.81 19.44 19.31
N ILE A 51 -16.07 19.68 18.03
CA ILE A 51 -15.04 20.14 17.09
C ILE A 51 -14.76 21.63 17.33
N ILE A 52 -13.55 21.95 17.81
CA ILE A 52 -13.08 23.32 18.08
C ILE A 52 -12.51 23.96 16.81
N SER A 53 -11.87 23.18 15.95
CA SER A 53 -11.33 23.66 14.66
C SER A 53 -11.32 22.53 13.64
N ALA A 54 -11.59 22.89 12.38
CA ALA A 54 -11.69 21.94 11.27
C ALA A 54 -11.17 22.58 9.98
N LEU A 55 -10.48 21.79 9.14
CA LEU A 55 -10.00 22.27 7.84
C LEU A 55 -11.13 22.59 6.85
N ASP A 56 -12.25 21.88 6.97
CA ASP A 56 -13.41 21.92 6.09
C ASP A 56 -14.60 22.73 6.65
N GLY A 57 -14.38 23.45 7.75
CA GLY A 57 -15.35 24.40 8.30
C GLY A 57 -16.46 23.80 9.17
N PHE A 58 -16.40 22.51 9.50
CA PHE A 58 -17.33 21.87 10.45
C PHE A 58 -16.99 22.21 11.91
N ILE A 59 -17.04 23.49 12.27
CA ILE A 59 -16.74 24.00 13.62
C ILE A 59 -18.01 23.96 14.48
N GLY A 60 -17.89 23.54 15.75
CA GLY A 60 -18.97 23.54 16.73
C GLY A 60 -19.94 22.36 16.62
N ILE A 61 -19.75 21.49 15.63
CA ILE A 61 -20.49 20.23 15.48
C ILE A 61 -19.93 19.20 16.45
N GLN A 62 -20.82 18.43 17.08
CA GLN A 62 -20.42 17.30 17.91
C GLN A 62 -20.09 16.12 17.01
N MET A 63 -18.88 15.58 17.16
CA MET A 63 -18.50 14.36 16.47
C MET A 63 -19.38 13.21 16.96
N ASP A 64 -19.77 12.32 16.05
CA ASP A 64 -20.55 11.14 16.40
C ASP A 64 -19.83 10.34 17.50
N ALA A 65 -20.48 10.21 18.66
CA ALA A 65 -19.92 9.51 19.81
C ALA A 65 -19.66 8.03 19.48
N ASP A 66 -20.53 7.43 18.66
CA ASP A 66 -20.36 6.05 18.20
C ASP A 66 -19.12 5.90 17.34
N PHE A 67 -18.71 6.95 16.60
CA PHE A 67 -17.46 6.94 15.85
C PHE A 67 -16.25 6.95 16.80
N ILE A 68 -16.24 7.83 17.80
CA ILE A 68 -15.13 7.96 18.76
C ILE A 68 -14.98 6.71 19.62
N ASP A 69 -16.09 6.14 20.09
CA ASP A 69 -16.09 4.96 20.97
C ASP A 69 -15.73 3.66 20.23
N LYS A 70 -16.05 3.60 18.93
CA LYS A 70 -15.79 2.42 18.09
C LYS A 70 -14.30 2.21 17.80
N TYR A 71 -13.50 3.28 17.72
CA TYR A 71 -12.07 3.16 17.41
C TYR A 71 -11.24 3.21 18.69
N PRO A 72 -10.31 2.27 18.91
CA PRO A 72 -9.52 2.20 20.13
C PRO A 72 -8.47 3.32 20.16
N LEU A 73 -8.89 4.51 20.56
CA LEU A 73 -8.03 5.65 20.87
C LEU A 73 -7.36 5.42 22.23
N ARG A 74 -6.70 4.29 22.46
CA ARG A 74 -6.15 3.91 23.78
C ARG A 74 -4.82 4.59 24.07
N GLU A 75 -4.00 4.72 23.05
CA GLU A 75 -2.65 5.28 23.14
C GLU A 75 -2.67 6.82 23.05
N GLN A 76 -1.52 7.46 23.30
CA GLN A 76 -1.38 8.91 23.07
C GLN A 76 -1.51 9.25 21.58
N ARG A 77 -1.03 8.37 20.69
CA ARG A 77 -1.08 8.55 19.24
C ARG A 77 -1.29 7.21 18.57
N GLY A 78 -1.91 7.22 17.40
CA GLY A 78 -2.09 6.00 16.64
C GLY A 78 -2.74 6.22 15.29
N SER A 79 -3.03 5.11 14.63
CA SER A 79 -3.79 5.10 13.39
C SER A 79 -4.77 3.94 13.39
N PHE A 80 -5.83 4.08 12.62
CA PHE A 80 -6.89 3.08 12.49
C PHE A 80 -7.53 3.18 11.11
N THR A 81 -8.23 2.14 10.70
CA THR A 81 -9.06 2.18 9.49
C THR A 81 -10.51 2.33 9.91
N ALA A 82 -11.19 3.30 9.33
CA ALA A 82 -12.58 3.60 9.60
C ALA A 82 -13.43 3.45 8.35
N THR A 83 -14.66 2.98 8.53
CA THR A 83 -15.67 3.02 7.48
C THR A 83 -16.78 3.96 7.94
N TYR A 84 -17.01 5.02 7.17
CA TYR A 84 -18.02 6.04 7.44
C TYR A 84 -18.74 6.37 6.13
N ASN A 85 -20.08 6.39 6.16
CA ASN A 85 -20.92 6.61 4.96
C ASN A 85 -20.53 5.73 3.75
N ALA A 86 -20.26 4.44 3.99
CA ALA A 86 -19.82 3.46 2.99
C ALA A 86 -18.50 3.80 2.26
N ARG A 87 -17.73 4.76 2.77
CA ARG A 87 -16.37 5.09 2.30
C ARG A 87 -15.35 4.71 3.37
N ASN A 88 -14.19 4.24 2.93
CA ASN A 88 -13.11 3.82 3.81
C ASN A 88 -12.10 4.96 4.00
N TYR A 89 -11.69 5.15 5.24
CA TYR A 89 -10.79 6.21 5.68
C TYR A 89 -9.61 5.61 6.45
N GLN A 90 -8.44 6.20 6.27
CA GLN A 90 -7.31 6.04 7.17
C GLN A 90 -7.38 7.14 8.21
N GLY A 91 -7.65 6.76 9.46
CA GLY A 91 -7.66 7.64 10.61
C GLY A 91 -6.29 7.70 11.28
N THR A 92 -5.88 8.90 11.67
CA THR A 92 -4.71 9.16 12.52
C THR A 92 -5.13 10.04 13.67
N TYR A 93 -4.56 9.80 14.85
CA TYR A 93 -4.91 10.59 16.01
C TYR A 93 -3.72 10.89 16.92
N TYR A 94 -3.83 12.02 17.61
CA TYR A 94 -2.89 12.46 18.64
C TYR A 94 -3.66 13.14 19.78
N LYS A 95 -3.48 12.65 21.01
CA LYS A 95 -4.05 13.22 22.23
C LYS A 95 -3.08 14.25 22.83
N LEU A 96 -3.55 15.48 22.97
CA LEU A 96 -2.79 16.57 23.60
C LEU A 96 -2.88 16.41 25.13
N PRO A 97 -1.76 16.14 25.84
CA PRO A 97 -1.80 15.76 27.25
C PRO A 97 -2.33 16.81 28.22
N GLN A 98 -2.20 18.11 27.91
CA GLN A 98 -2.53 19.19 28.84
C GLN A 98 -4.01 19.60 28.79
N GLU A 99 -4.62 19.56 27.61
CA GLU A 99 -5.98 20.07 27.39
C GLU A 99 -7.00 18.95 27.16
N GLU A 100 -6.56 17.69 27.10
CA GLU A 100 -7.33 16.51 26.66
C GLU A 100 -8.03 16.73 25.30
N TRP A 101 -7.39 17.53 24.45
CA TRP A 101 -7.82 17.67 23.06
C TRP A 101 -7.35 16.50 22.22
N LEU A 102 -8.17 16.09 21.28
CA LEU A 102 -7.89 15.06 20.29
C LEU A 102 -7.70 15.71 18.93
N LEU A 103 -6.49 15.62 18.39
CA LEU A 103 -6.25 15.89 16.98
C LEU A 103 -6.57 14.61 16.20
N LEU A 104 -7.52 14.70 15.28
CA LEU A 104 -7.97 13.59 14.44
C LEU A 104 -7.81 13.96 12.97
N GLY A 105 -7.08 13.16 12.20
CA GLY A 105 -6.98 13.23 10.75
C GLY A 105 -7.68 12.04 10.11
N LEU A 106 -8.58 12.28 9.15
CA LEU A 106 -9.30 11.26 8.39
C LEU A 106 -9.03 11.45 6.89
N GLU A 107 -8.26 10.53 6.32
CA GLU A 107 -7.89 10.58 4.90
C GLU A 107 -8.63 9.49 4.11
N PRO A 108 -9.40 9.81 3.05
CA PRO A 108 -10.08 8.79 2.27
C PRO A 108 -9.09 7.87 1.56
N LEU A 109 -9.20 6.57 1.78
CA LEU A 109 -8.27 5.58 1.21
C LEU A 109 -8.31 5.57 -0.31
N ASP A 110 -9.48 5.79 -0.91
CA ASP A 110 -9.62 5.87 -2.37
C ASP A 110 -8.84 7.05 -2.96
N VAL A 111 -8.74 8.18 -2.26
CA VAL A 111 -7.93 9.32 -2.70
C VAL A 111 -6.44 9.01 -2.57
N MET A 112 -6.02 8.39 -1.45
CA MET A 112 -4.62 7.98 -1.27
C MET A 112 -4.17 7.03 -2.38
N LEU A 113 -5.07 6.15 -2.82
CA LEU A 113 -4.82 5.21 -3.91
C LEU A 113 -4.92 5.86 -5.30
N GLN A 114 -5.85 6.80 -5.51
CA GLN A 114 -6.00 7.54 -6.77
C GLN A 114 -4.81 8.48 -7.04
N GLY A 115 -4.23 9.08 -6.00
CA GLY A 115 -3.03 9.92 -6.12
C GLY A 115 -1.82 9.18 -6.69
N ASN A 116 -1.84 7.85 -6.68
CA ASN A 116 -0.75 7.00 -7.15
C ASN A 116 -1.00 6.38 -8.53
N THR A 117 -1.51 7.17 -9.48
CA THR A 117 -1.57 6.79 -10.91
C THR A 117 -0.21 6.33 -11.44
N ALA A 118 0.89 6.90 -10.92
CA ALA A 118 2.25 6.46 -11.22
C ALA A 118 2.49 4.98 -10.84
N ILE A 119 2.07 4.55 -9.64
CA ILE A 119 2.20 3.14 -9.21
C ILE A 119 1.39 2.24 -10.13
N ARG A 120 0.15 2.62 -10.43
CA ARG A 120 -0.70 1.84 -11.35
C ARG A 120 -0.03 1.67 -12.72
N ASN A 121 0.52 2.75 -13.28
CA ASN A 121 1.19 2.71 -14.58
C ASN A 121 2.46 1.86 -14.56
N VAL A 122 3.29 1.99 -13.50
CA VAL A 122 4.49 1.17 -13.32
C VAL A 122 4.12 -0.31 -13.21
N LEU A 123 3.08 -0.65 -12.45
CA LEU A 123 2.58 -2.03 -12.34
C LEU A 123 2.09 -2.56 -13.70
N LEU A 124 1.32 -1.77 -14.45
CA LEU A 124 0.85 -2.17 -15.78
C LEU A 124 2.00 -2.42 -16.75
N ILE A 125 3.00 -1.52 -16.78
CA ILE A 125 4.20 -1.68 -17.60
C ILE A 125 4.97 -2.94 -17.18
N ALA A 126 5.16 -3.15 -15.87
CA ALA A 126 5.84 -4.33 -15.35
C ALA A 126 5.13 -5.62 -15.78
N VAL A 127 3.81 -5.68 -15.70
CA VAL A 127 3.02 -6.83 -16.16
C VAL A 127 3.22 -7.08 -17.66
N ILE A 128 3.17 -6.03 -18.49
CA ILE A 128 3.38 -6.15 -19.93
C ILE A 128 4.78 -6.70 -20.23
N VAL A 129 5.82 -6.17 -19.58
CA VAL A 129 7.21 -6.63 -19.74
C VAL A 129 7.35 -8.09 -19.33
N ILE A 130 6.78 -8.48 -18.18
CA ILE A 130 6.80 -9.87 -17.71
C ILE A 130 6.13 -10.80 -18.72
N VAL A 131 4.95 -10.43 -19.22
CA VAL A 131 4.23 -11.22 -20.23
C VAL A 131 5.06 -11.38 -21.50
N LEU A 132 5.71 -10.33 -21.98
CA LEU A 132 6.58 -10.39 -23.15
C LEU A 132 7.78 -11.33 -22.93
N ILE A 133 8.42 -11.24 -21.76
CA ILE A 133 9.53 -12.14 -21.39
C ILE A 133 9.05 -13.59 -21.36
N PHE A 134 7.87 -13.87 -20.78
CA PHE A 134 7.31 -15.22 -20.75
C PHE A 134 6.98 -15.76 -22.14
N LEU A 135 6.42 -14.94 -23.04
CA LEU A 135 6.16 -15.36 -24.42
C LEU A 135 7.46 -15.74 -25.16
N ILE A 136 8.51 -14.94 -25.00
CA ILE A 136 9.83 -15.24 -25.57
C ILE A 136 10.42 -16.51 -24.93
N ALA A 137 10.33 -16.64 -23.61
CA ALA A 137 10.82 -17.83 -22.90
C ALA A 137 10.09 -19.11 -23.35
N ILE A 138 8.76 -19.08 -23.47
CA ILE A 138 7.94 -20.23 -23.90
C ILE A 138 8.28 -20.63 -25.33
N THR A 139 8.43 -19.67 -26.25
CA THR A 139 8.77 -19.97 -27.64
C THR A 139 10.17 -20.59 -27.74
N LEU A 140 11.16 -20.05 -27.04
CA LEU A 140 12.52 -20.61 -27.00
C LEU A 140 12.55 -22.00 -26.33
N PHE A 141 11.84 -22.17 -25.22
CA PHE A 141 11.75 -23.43 -24.50
C PHE A 141 11.10 -24.51 -25.37
N SER A 142 10.02 -24.16 -26.06
CA SER A 142 9.35 -25.08 -26.98
C SER A 142 10.26 -25.49 -28.14
N ALA A 143 10.96 -24.52 -28.75
CA ALA A 143 11.85 -24.78 -29.88
C ALA A 143 13.11 -25.59 -29.50
N ARG A 144 13.69 -25.37 -28.33
CA ARG A 144 14.96 -26.01 -27.92
C ARG A 144 14.80 -27.30 -27.13
N ILE A 145 13.70 -27.47 -26.39
CA ILE A 145 13.52 -28.63 -25.52
C ILE A 145 12.37 -29.50 -26.01
N LEU A 146 11.14 -28.97 -26.06
CA LEU A 146 9.96 -29.77 -26.41
C LEU A 146 10.01 -30.30 -27.84
N GLY A 147 10.47 -29.49 -28.80
CA GLY A 147 10.57 -29.89 -30.21
C GLY A 147 11.50 -31.09 -30.40
N PRO A 148 12.78 -31.01 -29.99
CA PRO A 148 13.71 -32.13 -30.05
C PRO A 148 13.25 -33.38 -29.28
N LEU A 149 12.67 -33.21 -28.08
CA LEU A 149 12.10 -34.33 -27.32
C LEU A 149 10.95 -35.02 -28.08
N GLY A 150 10.07 -34.24 -28.70
CA GLY A 150 8.99 -34.77 -29.54
C GLY A 150 9.50 -35.59 -30.73
N LYS A 151 10.59 -35.13 -31.36
CA LYS A 151 11.27 -35.88 -32.44
C LYS A 151 11.87 -37.18 -31.93
N LEU A 152 12.55 -37.14 -30.78
CA LEU A 152 13.16 -38.32 -30.15
C LEU A 152 12.08 -39.37 -29.83
N ARG A 153 10.95 -38.94 -29.25
CA ARG A 153 9.77 -39.80 -29.00
C ARG A 153 9.22 -40.41 -30.29
N SER A 154 9.11 -39.62 -31.36
CA SER A 154 8.61 -40.12 -32.64
C SER A 154 9.55 -41.14 -33.27
N LEU A 155 10.87 -40.98 -33.11
CA LEU A 155 11.86 -41.91 -33.64
C LEU A 155 11.88 -43.21 -32.85
N MET A 156 11.79 -43.16 -31.53
CA MET A 156 11.65 -44.35 -30.69
C MET A 156 10.45 -45.21 -31.11
N ARG A 157 9.28 -44.59 -31.38
CA ARG A 157 8.12 -45.33 -31.89
C ARG A 157 8.35 -46.00 -33.26
N LYS A 158 9.24 -45.48 -34.11
CA LYS A 158 9.54 -46.13 -35.40
C LYS A 158 10.44 -47.36 -35.19
N ILE A 159 11.44 -47.23 -34.32
CA ILE A 159 12.32 -48.32 -33.93
C ILE A 159 11.53 -49.45 -33.26
N GLU A 160 10.56 -49.12 -32.40
CA GLU A 160 9.63 -50.11 -31.79
C GLU A 160 8.79 -50.87 -32.84
N ASN A 161 8.54 -50.27 -34.00
CA ASN A 161 7.83 -50.90 -35.12
C ASN A 161 8.80 -51.53 -36.15
N GLU A 162 10.01 -51.91 -35.70
CA GLU A 162 11.04 -52.59 -36.51
C GLU A 162 11.61 -51.73 -37.68
N ASP A 163 11.34 -50.42 -37.72
CA ASP A 163 11.97 -49.49 -38.67
C ASP A 163 13.26 -48.90 -38.08
N PHE A 164 14.37 -49.59 -38.32
CA PHE A 164 15.70 -49.18 -37.87
C PHE A 164 16.40 -48.19 -38.82
N ASN A 165 15.82 -47.86 -39.97
CA ASN A 165 16.44 -46.96 -40.95
C ASN A 165 16.14 -45.48 -40.65
N VAL A 166 16.18 -45.10 -39.37
CA VAL A 166 15.84 -43.77 -38.90
C VAL A 166 16.97 -43.18 -38.09
N GLN A 167 17.25 -41.89 -38.30
CA GLN A 167 18.34 -41.19 -37.60
C GLN A 167 17.84 -39.90 -36.98
N PHE A 168 18.26 -39.63 -35.75
CA PHE A 168 18.06 -38.35 -35.09
C PHE A 168 19.09 -37.34 -35.59
N PRO A 169 18.67 -36.16 -36.09
CA PRO A 169 19.60 -35.11 -36.46
C PRO A 169 20.19 -34.47 -35.20
N VAL A 170 21.38 -34.93 -34.80
CA VAL A 170 22.10 -34.45 -33.62
C VAL A 170 22.54 -33.01 -33.85
N LYS A 171 22.07 -32.10 -32.99
CA LYS A 171 22.49 -30.70 -32.95
C LYS A 171 22.65 -30.28 -31.49
N GLY A 172 23.73 -29.55 -31.19
CA GLY A 172 24.03 -29.11 -29.83
C GLY A 172 25.00 -30.06 -29.10
N ASN A 173 25.22 -29.79 -27.82
CA ASN A 173 26.10 -30.55 -26.93
C ASN A 173 25.46 -30.71 -25.54
N ASP A 174 24.13 -30.86 -25.52
CA ASP A 174 23.32 -31.06 -24.32
C ASP A 174 22.88 -32.53 -24.17
N GLU A 175 22.12 -32.84 -23.12
CA GLU A 175 21.63 -34.19 -22.83
C GLU A 175 20.74 -34.73 -23.96
N ILE A 176 20.02 -33.87 -24.67
CA ILE A 176 19.17 -34.27 -25.80
C ILE A 176 20.04 -34.69 -26.99
N ALA A 177 21.11 -33.94 -27.28
CA ALA A 177 22.07 -34.30 -28.32
C ALA A 177 22.77 -35.64 -28.01
N LEU A 178 23.17 -35.86 -26.75
CA LEU A 178 23.78 -37.12 -26.31
C LEU A 178 22.82 -38.31 -26.51
N LEU A 179 21.56 -38.17 -26.08
CA LEU A 179 20.54 -39.20 -26.29
C LEU A 179 20.30 -39.48 -27.77
N GLY A 180 20.26 -38.45 -28.61
CA GLY A 180 20.15 -38.59 -30.06
C GLY A 180 21.33 -39.35 -30.68
N GLN A 181 22.55 -39.13 -30.19
CA GLN A 181 23.74 -39.89 -30.62
C GLN A 181 23.67 -41.35 -30.18
N SER A 182 23.31 -41.62 -28.93
CA SER A 182 23.14 -42.98 -28.43
C SER A 182 22.10 -43.76 -29.24
N LEU A 183 20.99 -43.10 -29.62
CA LEU A 183 19.96 -43.69 -30.47
C LEU A 183 20.51 -44.08 -31.85
N ASN A 184 21.28 -43.20 -32.49
CA ASN A 184 21.86 -43.43 -33.82
C ASN A 184 22.92 -44.55 -33.83
N ASN A 185 23.56 -44.80 -32.68
CA ASN A 185 24.60 -45.82 -32.54
C ASN A 185 24.05 -47.19 -32.09
N CYS A 186 22.74 -47.32 -31.90
CA CYS A 186 22.12 -48.60 -31.57
C CYS A 186 22.09 -49.51 -32.82
N PRO A 187 22.72 -50.70 -32.81
CA PRO A 187 22.76 -51.56 -33.99
C PRO A 187 21.36 -52.06 -34.37
N SER A 188 21.01 -51.95 -35.66
CA SER A 188 19.88 -52.66 -36.26
C SER A 188 20.11 -54.17 -36.14
N ALA A 189 19.23 -54.87 -35.42
CA ALA A 189 19.23 -56.33 -35.31
C ALA A 189 18.62 -56.99 -36.55
#